data_AF-A0A8H6K2M3-F1
#
_entry.id   AF-A0A8H6K2M3-F1
#
_cell.length_a   1.000
_cell.length_b   1.000
_cell.length_c   1.000
_cell.angle_alpha   90.00
_cell.angle_beta   90.00
_cell.angle_gamma   90.00
#
_symmetry.space_group_name_H-M   'P 1'
#
loop_
_entity.id
_entity.type
_entity.pdbx_description
1 polymer ?
#
loop_
_entity_poly.entity_id
_entity_poly.type
_entity_poly.pdbx_seq_one_letter_code
_entity_poly.pdbx_strand_id
1 'polypeptide(L)'
;MQPSKLPFLIHPIIETAGALSFILRPESQLPRPSIAAHLILQSLGGLLLSTNLICLAFLWRQEFDDTSRLVAASLALWHVWPCWRAYVRLTRPGVDGKGSVQAKTLGGPVVHLGVHAMLFVSFVVVAVVG
;
A
#
# COMPACT_ATOMS: atom_id res chain seq x y z
N MET A 1 -0.95 -21.53 -10.38
CA MET A 1 -0.66 -20.09 -10.56
C MET A 1 0.85 -19.93 -10.74
N GLN A 2 1.32 -19.21 -11.77
CA GLN A 2 2.77 -18.98 -11.96
C GLN A 2 3.36 -18.24 -10.74
N PRO A 3 4.54 -18.63 -10.21
CA PRO A 3 5.12 -17.98 -9.03
C PRO A 3 5.28 -16.46 -9.17
N SER A 4 5.58 -15.96 -10.38
CA SER A 4 5.70 -14.53 -10.71
C SER A 4 4.41 -13.73 -10.47
N LYS A 5 3.25 -14.40 -10.34
CA LYS A 5 1.95 -13.77 -10.05
C LYS A 5 1.66 -13.66 -8.55
N LEU A 6 2.51 -14.22 -7.68
CA LEU A 6 2.28 -14.20 -6.24
C LEU A 6 2.19 -12.77 -5.67
N PRO A 7 3.03 -11.79 -6.05
CA PRO A 7 2.88 -10.41 -5.59
C PRO A 7 1.52 -9.79 -5.94
N PHE A 8 1.00 -10.10 -7.13
CA PHE A 8 -0.32 -9.67 -7.58
C PHE A 8 -1.47 -10.32 -6.79
N LEU A 9 -1.25 -11.47 -6.15
CA LEU A 9 -2.21 -12.09 -5.24
C LEU A 9 -2.14 -11.49 -3.84
N ILE A 10 -0.93 -11.30 -3.31
CA ILE A 10 -0.72 -10.83 -1.94
C ILE A 10 -1.13 -9.36 -1.79
N HIS A 11 -0.83 -8.53 -2.80
CA HIS A 11 -1.14 -7.09 -2.79
C HIS A 11 -2.61 -6.80 -2.43
N PRO A 12 -3.63 -7.31 -3.17
CA PRO A 12 -5.02 -7.00 -2.85
C PRO A 12 -5.48 -7.49 -1.48
N ILE A 13 -4.90 -8.57 -0.94
CA ILE A 13 -5.23 -9.06 0.41
C ILE A 13 -4.80 -8.02 1.45
N ILE A 14 -3.57 -7.50 1.33
CA ILE A 14 -3.00 -6.54 2.28
C ILE A 14 -3.63 -5.15 2.10
N GLU A 15 -3.66 -4.68 0.87
CA GLU A 15 -4.04 -3.31 0.54
C GLU A 15 -5.55 -3.09 0.63
N THR A 16 -6.39 -4.14 0.63
CA THR A 16 -7.83 -3.98 0.91
C THR A 16 -8.06 -3.47 2.34
N ALA A 17 -7.35 -4.02 3.34
CA ALA A 17 -7.46 -3.53 4.70
C ALA A 17 -6.94 -2.08 4.83
N GLY A 18 -5.86 -1.76 4.13
CA GLY A 18 -5.33 -0.40 4.00
C GLY A 18 -6.36 0.55 3.40
N ALA A 19 -6.88 0.23 2.22
CA ALA A 19 -7.87 1.01 1.50
C ALA A 19 -9.12 1.29 2.33
N LEU A 20 -9.69 0.27 2.98
CA LEU A 20 -10.85 0.43 3.84
C LEU A 20 -10.56 1.33 5.05
N SER A 21 -9.33 1.28 5.59
CA SER A 21 -8.92 2.20 6.66
C SER A 21 -8.89 3.66 6.18
N PHE A 22 -8.35 3.92 4.99
CA PHE A 22 -8.35 5.26 4.37
C PHE A 22 -9.77 5.77 4.05
N ILE A 23 -10.69 4.88 3.65
CA ILE A 23 -12.05 5.24 3.23
C ILE A 23 -12.98 5.42 4.44
N LEU A 24 -12.99 4.43 5.33
CA LEU A 24 -13.98 4.30 6.41
C LEU A 24 -13.51 4.89 7.74
N ARG A 25 -12.19 5.07 7.94
CA ARG A 25 -11.61 5.61 9.18
C ARG A 25 -10.43 6.55 8.91
N PRO A 26 -10.61 7.65 8.17
CA PRO A 26 -9.50 8.52 7.77
C PRO A 26 -8.73 9.12 8.96
N GLU A 27 -9.37 9.26 10.13
CA GLU A 27 -8.75 9.75 11.37
C GLU A 27 -7.65 8.81 11.89
N SER A 28 -7.66 7.54 11.47
CA SER A 28 -6.57 6.60 11.72
C SER A 28 -5.30 6.94 10.94
N GLN A 29 -5.43 7.65 9.81
CA GLN A 29 -4.33 8.06 8.95
C GLN A 29 -3.81 9.45 9.31
N LEU A 30 -4.71 10.38 9.64
CA LEU A 30 -4.39 11.76 10.01
C LEU A 30 -5.28 12.19 11.19
N PRO A 31 -4.73 12.53 12.37
CA PRO A 31 -5.56 12.96 13.50
C PRO A 31 -6.30 14.28 13.23
N ARG A 32 -7.60 14.33 13.54
CA ARG A 32 -8.46 15.52 13.38
C ARG A 32 -8.33 16.16 11.98
N PRO A 33 -8.52 15.40 10.89
CA PRO A 33 -8.36 15.93 9.55
C PRO A 33 -9.51 16.90 9.23
N SER A 34 -9.23 17.94 8.44
CA SER A 34 -10.29 18.79 7.88
C SER A 34 -11.19 18.00 6.92
N ILE A 35 -12.35 18.53 6.57
CA ILE A 35 -13.24 17.90 5.57
C ILE A 35 -12.52 17.70 4.22
N ALA A 36 -11.71 18.68 3.80
CA ALA A 36 -10.90 18.53 2.59
C ALA A 36 -9.88 17.39 2.71
N ALA A 37 -9.22 17.26 3.87
CA ALA A 37 -8.28 16.17 4.12
C ALA A 37 -9.00 14.80 4.18
N HIS A 38 -10.23 14.73 4.71
CA HIS A 38 -11.06 13.52 4.64
C HIS A 38 -11.26 13.04 3.20
N LEU A 39 -11.66 13.94 2.29
CA LEU A 39 -11.88 13.60 0.89
C LEU A 39 -10.60 13.12 0.21
N ILE A 40 -9.45 13.76 0.49
CA ILE A 40 -8.15 13.34 -0.04
C ILE A 40 -7.79 11.93 0.45
N LEU A 41 -7.97 11.64 1.74
CA LEU A 41 -7.70 10.32 2.31
C LEU A 41 -8.61 9.25 1.70
N GLN A 42 -9.90 9.55 1.50
CA GLN A 42 -10.83 8.66 0.82
C GLN A 42 -10.44 8.42 -0.64
N SER A 43 -10.00 9.45 -1.37
CA SER A 43 -9.45 9.29 -2.73
C SER A 43 -8.19 8.43 -2.75
N LEU A 44 -7.30 8.53 -1.75
CA LEU A 44 -6.13 7.65 -1.62
C LEU A 44 -6.56 6.19 -1.36
N GLY A 45 -7.59 5.96 -0.55
CA GLY A 45 -8.15 4.63 -0.36
C GLY A 45 -8.81 4.08 -1.63
N GLY A 46 -9.51 4.92 -2.41
CA GLY A 46 -10.03 4.55 -3.73
C GLY A 46 -8.94 4.20 -4.73
N LEU A 47 -7.81 4.93 -4.71
CA LEU A 47 -6.63 4.62 -5.52
C LEU A 47 -6.05 3.24 -5.14
N LEU A 48 -5.97 2.91 -3.85
CA LEU A 48 -5.56 1.57 -3.41
C LEU A 48 -6.50 0.47 -3.95
N LEU A 49 -7.82 0.67 -3.89
CA LEU A 49 -8.77 -0.28 -4.50
C LEU A 49 -8.56 -0.42 -6.01
N SER A 50 -8.24 0.68 -6.71
CA SER A 50 -7.91 0.63 -8.13
C SER A 50 -6.67 -0.21 -8.41
N THR A 51 -5.61 -0.07 -7.60
CA THR A 51 -4.41 -0.93 -7.71
C THR A 51 -4.72 -2.40 -7.39
N ASN A 52 -5.66 -2.69 -6.49
CA ASN A 52 -6.14 -4.05 -6.25
C ASN A 52 -6.86 -4.62 -7.47
N LEU A 53 -7.72 -3.85 -8.13
CA LEU A 53 -8.38 -4.29 -9.37
C LEU A 53 -7.38 -4.56 -10.50
N ILE A 54 -6.35 -3.71 -10.64
CA ILE A 54 -5.23 -3.98 -11.55
C ILE A 54 -4.60 -5.33 -11.20
N CYS A 55 -4.25 -5.56 -9.94
CA CYS A 55 -3.68 -6.82 -9.50
C CYS A 55 -4.57 -8.05 -9.85
N LEU A 56 -5.86 -7.96 -9.56
CA LEU A 56 -6.82 -9.03 -9.89
C LEU A 56 -6.94 -9.27 -11.40
N ALA A 57 -6.89 -8.21 -12.22
CA ALA A 57 -6.87 -8.35 -13.68
C ALA A 57 -5.63 -9.12 -14.16
N PHE A 58 -4.45 -8.83 -13.59
CA PHE A 58 -3.20 -9.53 -13.94
C PHE A 58 -3.13 -10.98 -13.40
N LEU A 59 -3.84 -11.30 -12.32
CA LEU A 59 -4.06 -12.68 -11.89
C LEU A 59 -4.94 -13.46 -12.86
N TRP A 60 -5.94 -12.79 -13.46
CA TRP A 60 -6.86 -13.42 -14.42
C TRP A 60 -6.21 -13.71 -15.78
N ARG A 61 -5.19 -12.94 -16.17
CA ARG A 61 -4.41 -13.22 -17.38
C ARG A 61 -3.77 -14.61 -17.26
N GLN A 62 -3.67 -15.35 -18.36
CA GLN A 62 -3.03 -16.67 -18.37
C GLN A 62 -1.51 -16.55 -18.24
N GLU A 63 -0.90 -15.68 -19.05
CA GLU A 63 0.55 -15.51 -19.10
C GLU A 63 1.07 -14.38 -18.21
N PHE A 64 2.34 -14.47 -17.85
CA PHE A 64 3.12 -13.38 -17.27
C PHE A 64 4.10 -12.92 -18.35
N ASP A 65 3.90 -11.70 -18.85
CA ASP A 65 4.63 -11.14 -20.00
C ASP A 65 5.26 -9.79 -19.65
N ASP A 66 5.87 -9.13 -20.64
CA ASP A 66 6.52 -7.83 -20.43
C ASP A 66 5.57 -6.76 -19.88
N THR A 67 4.28 -6.82 -20.23
CA THR A 67 3.28 -5.91 -19.64
C THR A 67 3.12 -6.17 -18.14
N SER A 68 3.08 -7.43 -17.72
CA SER A 68 3.05 -7.80 -16.29
C SER A 68 4.29 -7.29 -15.55
N ARG A 69 5.47 -7.34 -16.18
CA ARG A 69 6.72 -6.81 -15.61
C ARG A 69 6.69 -5.29 -15.45
N LEU A 70 6.19 -4.56 -16.44
CA LEU A 70 6.05 -3.10 -16.36
C LEU A 70 5.05 -2.69 -15.28
N VAL A 71 3.92 -3.40 -15.16
CA VAL A 71 2.95 -3.14 -14.08
C VAL A 71 3.52 -3.50 -12.71
N ALA A 72 4.30 -4.59 -12.60
CA ALA A 72 5.02 -4.92 -11.38
C ALA A 72 5.99 -3.80 -10.99
N ALA A 73 6.77 -3.26 -11.93
CA ALA A 73 7.67 -2.13 -11.67
C ALA A 73 6.92 -0.87 -11.19
N SER A 74 5.75 -0.59 -11.78
CA SER A 74 4.88 0.52 -11.35
C SER A 74 4.36 0.32 -9.93
N LEU A 75 3.89 -0.89 -9.60
CA LEU A 75 3.44 -1.24 -8.25
C LEU A 75 4.59 -1.26 -7.23
N ALA A 76 5.81 -1.62 -7.64
CA ALA A 76 6.99 -1.45 -6.79
C ALA A 76 7.20 0.03 -6.44
N LEU A 77 7.15 0.93 -7.42
CA LEU A 77 7.28 2.37 -7.17
C LEU A 77 6.20 2.89 -6.21
N TRP A 78 4.95 2.40 -6.33
CA TRP A 78 3.89 2.73 -5.38
C TRP A 78 4.31 2.44 -3.92
N HIS A 79 4.94 1.29 -3.68
CA HIS A 79 5.34 0.85 -2.33
C HIS A 79 6.45 1.67 -1.70
N VAL A 80 7.15 2.52 -2.47
CA VAL A 80 8.11 3.48 -1.91
C VAL A 80 7.41 4.49 -1.01
N TRP A 81 6.19 4.93 -1.33
CA TRP A 81 5.51 5.99 -0.58
C TRP A 81 4.98 5.54 0.79
N PRO A 82 4.33 4.37 0.95
CA PRO A 82 4.03 3.82 2.27
C PRO A 82 5.28 3.54 3.11
N CYS A 83 6.38 3.07 2.50
CA CYS A 83 7.67 2.89 3.18
C CYS A 83 8.21 4.23 3.70
N TRP A 84 8.21 5.27 2.86
CA TRP A 84 8.62 6.62 3.26
C TRP A 84 7.76 7.16 4.40
N ARG A 85 6.43 7.01 4.29
CA ARG A 85 5.49 7.43 5.35
C ARG A 85 5.80 6.75 6.68
N ALA A 86 6.03 5.43 6.67
CA ALA A 86 6.39 4.69 7.89
C ALA A 86 7.77 5.11 8.44
N TYR A 87 8.76 5.27 7.57
CA TYR A 87 10.10 5.72 7.95
C TYR A 87 10.09 7.10 8.61
N VAL A 88 9.34 8.06 8.05
CA VAL A 88 9.18 9.39 8.64
C VAL A 88 8.53 9.31 10.02
N ARG A 89 7.50 8.48 10.21
CA ARG A 89 6.86 8.30 11.52
C ARG A 89 7.78 7.66 12.56
N LEU A 90 8.64 6.73 12.14
CA LEU A 90 9.65 6.10 13.01
C LEU A 90 10.76 7.07 13.42
N THR A 91 11.22 7.90 12.50
CA THR A 91 12.35 8.82 12.72
C THR A 91 11.94 10.18 13.27
N ARG A 92 10.66 10.55 13.14
CA ARG A 92 10.11 11.83 13.61
C ARG A 92 8.82 11.60 14.42
N PRO A 93 8.92 11.15 15.68
CA PRO A 93 7.75 10.83 16.52
C PRO A 93 6.75 11.98 16.73
N GLY A 94 7.15 13.23 16.47
CA GLY A 94 6.29 14.41 16.56
C GLY A 94 5.37 14.64 15.35
N VAL A 95 5.56 13.90 14.24
CA VAL A 95 4.76 14.07 13.00
C VAL A 95 3.29 13.73 13.20
N ASP A 96 2.98 12.77 14.08
CA ASP A 96 1.60 12.38 14.39
C ASP A 96 0.92 13.29 15.45
N GLY A 97 1.61 14.36 15.88
CA GLY A 97 1.13 15.33 16.88
C GLY A 97 1.28 14.86 18.33
N LYS A 98 1.56 15.79 19.26
CA LYS A 98 1.67 15.49 20.70
C LYS A 98 0.30 15.06 21.25
N GLY A 99 0.23 13.88 21.88
CA GLY A 99 -0.96 13.40 22.59
C GLY A 99 -2.01 12.68 21.75
N SER A 100 -1.71 12.35 20.48
CA SER A 100 -2.58 11.45 19.72
C SER A 100 -2.40 10.02 20.25
N VAL A 101 -3.41 9.52 20.97
CA VAL A 101 -3.66 8.07 21.04
C VAL A 101 -4.14 7.68 19.65
N GLN A 102 -3.25 7.74 18.66
CA GLN A 102 -3.60 7.37 17.30
C GLN A 102 -4.03 5.91 17.38
N ALA A 103 -5.25 5.62 16.93
CA ALA A 103 -5.69 4.25 16.72
C ALA A 103 -4.62 3.62 15.83
N LYS A 104 -3.77 2.77 16.42
CA LYS A 104 -2.59 2.25 15.75
C LYS A 104 -3.08 1.65 14.43
N THR A 105 -2.65 2.20 13.30
CA THR A 105 -2.73 1.49 12.01
C THR A 105 -2.28 0.05 12.27
N LEU A 106 -3.02 -0.96 11.81
CA LEU A 106 -2.79 -2.37 12.14
C LEU A 106 -1.28 -2.70 12.21
N GLY A 107 -0.77 -2.99 13.41
CA GLY A 107 0.64 -3.33 13.65
C GLY A 107 1.64 -2.17 13.87
N GLY A 108 1.24 -0.91 13.68
CA GLY A 108 2.09 0.28 13.87
C GLY A 108 3.10 0.53 12.74
N PRO A 109 3.92 1.61 12.82
CA PRO A 109 4.81 2.02 11.74
C PRO A 109 5.87 0.98 11.35
N VAL A 110 6.37 0.19 12.30
CA VAL A 110 7.36 -0.88 12.02
C VAL A 110 6.77 -1.98 11.15
N VAL A 111 5.59 -2.49 11.51
CA VAL A 111 4.92 -3.55 10.73
C VAL A 111 4.51 -3.01 9.36
N HIS A 112 4.02 -1.77 9.30
CA HIS A 112 3.70 -1.11 8.04
C HIS A 112 4.92 -1.04 7.11
N LEU A 113 6.07 -0.60 7.63
CA LEU A 113 7.32 -0.58 6.86
C LEU A 113 7.71 -1.98 6.38
N GLY A 114 7.70 -2.98 7.26
CA GLY A 114 8.09 -4.34 6.92
C GLY A 114 7.21 -4.95 5.82
N VAL A 115 5.89 -4.76 5.92
CA VAL A 115 4.94 -5.27 4.93
C VAL A 115 5.13 -4.60 3.57
N HIS A 116 5.22 -3.27 3.51
CA HIS A 116 5.39 -2.59 2.22
C HIS A 116 6.80 -2.75 1.64
N ALA A 117 7.83 -2.92 2.47
CA ALA A 117 9.17 -3.26 2.00
C ALA A 117 9.21 -4.67 1.39
N MET A 118 8.50 -5.64 2.00
CA MET A 118 8.34 -6.98 1.43
C MET A 118 7.62 -6.93 0.08
N LEU A 119 6.50 -6.20 -0.01
CA LEU A 119 5.77 -6.04 -1.26
C LEU A 119 6.64 -5.34 -2.33
N PHE A 120 7.34 -4.26 -1.96
CA PHE A 120 8.31 -3.58 -2.82
C PHE A 120 9.33 -4.55 -3.42
N VAL A 121 10.03 -5.31 -2.56
CA VAL A 121 11.03 -6.28 -3.01
C VAL A 121 10.39 -7.35 -3.90
N SER A 122 9.23 -7.88 -3.52
CA SER A 122 8.54 -8.91 -4.30
C SER A 122 8.16 -8.43 -5.71
N PHE A 123 7.70 -7.19 -5.85
CA PHE A 123 7.38 -6.59 -7.15
C PHE A 123 8.62 -6.27 -7.97
N VAL A 124 9.71 -5.77 -7.34
CA VAL A 124 10.99 -5.56 -8.03
C VAL A 124 11.53 -6.88 -8.57
N VAL A 125 11.50 -7.95 -7.77
CA VAL A 125 11.95 -9.29 -8.19
C VAL A 125 11.17 -9.73 -9.42
N VAL A 126 9.84 -9.76 -9.39
CA VAL A 126 9.07 -10.24 -10.55
C VAL A 126 9.11 -9.29 -11.75
N ALA A 127 9.40 -8.00 -11.55
CA ALA A 127 9.62 -7.08 -12.66
C ALA A 127 10.94 -7.38 -13.39
N VAL A 128 12.00 -7.74 -12.65
CA VAL A 128 13.34 -7.96 -13.22
C VAL A 128 13.51 -9.39 -13.73
N VAL A 129 13.10 -10.40 -12.96
CA VAL A 129 13.39 -11.82 -13.22
C VAL A 129 12.17 -12.69 -13.54
N GLY A 130 10.96 -12.15 -13.40
CA GLY A 130 9.71 -12.87 -13.65
C GLY A 130 9.36 -12.92 -15.13
#